data_AF-A0A438H0L3-F1
#
_entry.id   AF-A0A438H0L3-F1
#
_cell.length_a   1.000
_cell.length_b   1.000
_cell.length_c   1.000
_cell.angle_alpha   90.00
_cell.angle_beta   90.00
_cell.angle_gamma   90.00
#
_symmetry.space_group_name_H-M   'P 1'
#
loop_
_entity.id
_entity.type
_entity.pdbx_description
1 polymer ?
#
loop_
_entity_poly.entity_id
_entity_poly.type
_entity_poly.pdbx_seq_one_letter_code
_entity_poly.pdbx_strand_id
1 'polypeptide(L)'
;MQEAKCSSKRPDLKAMNKASCLLIHDTVVNKMSKNKKRLGHLPGCYKYFNGEILFGAGVSVGQQFFSRAEMVVVGLHGRWMSGIDYMGKSYKKQGEYNNYTFPLAVAVVLSGNYEDNEDDMEEVVYSGEGGNDILRY
;
A
#
# COMPACT_ATOMS: atom_id res chain seq x y z
N MET A 1 11.94 -36.27 -3.44
CA MET A 1 10.79 -35.96 -2.57
C MET A 1 10.77 -34.46 -2.35
N GLN A 2 9.83 -33.74 -2.95
CA GLN A 2 9.61 -32.32 -2.65
C GLN A 2 8.82 -32.24 -1.34
N GLU A 3 9.36 -31.55 -0.34
CA GLU A 3 8.62 -31.25 0.88
C GLU A 3 7.38 -30.44 0.55
N ALA A 4 6.21 -30.93 1.00
CA ALA A 4 4.96 -30.21 0.89
C ALA A 4 5.03 -28.93 1.74
N LYS A 5 5.12 -27.78 1.09
CA LYS A 5 5.07 -26.47 1.74
C LYS A 5 3.72 -26.33 2.45
N CYS A 6 3.72 -26.36 3.79
CA CYS A 6 2.53 -26.20 4.60
C CYS A 6 1.75 -24.94 4.18
N SER A 7 0.52 -25.11 3.69
CA SER A 7 -0.35 -24.01 3.23
C SER A 7 -0.78 -23.16 4.42
N SER A 8 0.02 -22.15 4.76
CA SER A 8 -0.28 -21.34 5.93
C SER A 8 -1.43 -20.38 5.68
N LYS A 9 -2.29 -20.16 6.68
CA LYS A 9 -3.34 -19.12 6.62
C LYS A 9 -2.72 -17.75 6.29
N ARG A 10 -3.19 -17.08 5.24
CA ARG A 10 -2.71 -15.79 4.69
C ARG A 10 -1.21 -15.76 4.35
N PRO A 11 -0.78 -16.51 3.32
CA PRO A 11 0.63 -16.57 2.93
C PRO A 11 1.16 -15.23 2.39
N ASP A 12 0.27 -14.41 1.82
CA ASP A 12 0.50 -13.04 1.36
C ASP A 12 0.95 -12.11 2.49
N LEU A 13 0.24 -12.10 3.63
CA LEU A 13 0.59 -11.22 4.76
C LEU A 13 1.92 -11.63 5.41
N LYS A 14 2.22 -12.94 5.41
CA LYS A 14 3.53 -13.44 5.85
C LYS A 14 4.64 -13.04 4.88
N ALA A 15 4.36 -13.06 3.58
CA ALA A 15 5.29 -12.59 2.56
C ALA A 15 5.53 -11.08 2.70
N MET A 16 4.51 -10.28 3.01
CA MET A 16 4.68 -8.85 3.31
C MET A 16 5.63 -8.63 4.48
N ASN A 17 5.41 -9.29 5.63
CA ASN A 17 6.26 -9.14 6.80
C ASN A 17 7.71 -9.54 6.49
N LYS A 18 7.90 -10.59 5.69
CA LYS A 18 9.23 -11.02 5.22
C LYS A 18 9.85 -10.04 4.24
N ALA A 19 9.10 -9.52 3.27
CA ALA A 19 9.58 -8.53 2.31
C ALA A 19 9.95 -7.22 3.02
N SER A 20 9.14 -6.77 3.98
CA SER A 20 9.49 -5.64 4.84
C SER A 20 10.74 -5.92 5.68
N CYS A 21 10.93 -7.14 6.18
CA CYS A 21 12.15 -7.52 6.91
C CYS A 21 13.38 -7.69 6.01
N LEU A 22 13.24 -8.23 4.80
CA LEU A 22 14.32 -8.41 3.82
C LEU A 22 14.81 -7.06 3.31
N LEU A 23 13.88 -6.13 3.08
CA LEU A 23 14.19 -4.73 2.89
C LEU A 23 15.04 -4.19 4.06
N ILE A 24 14.70 -4.48 5.31
CA ILE A 24 15.45 -3.98 6.47
C ILE A 24 16.86 -4.61 6.60
N HIS A 25 17.09 -5.81 6.07
CA HIS A 25 18.33 -6.57 6.30
C HIS A 25 19.46 -6.26 5.28
N ASP A 26 19.14 -5.89 4.04
CA ASP A 26 20.15 -5.57 3.02
C ASP A 26 20.53 -4.07 3.05
N THR A 27 21.83 -3.82 3.23
CA THR A 27 22.52 -2.58 3.57
C THR A 27 22.45 -1.42 2.56
N VAL A 28 21.42 -1.38 1.70
CA VAL A 28 21.07 -0.23 0.84
C VAL A 28 19.78 0.47 1.33
N VAL A 29 19.01 -0.17 2.23
CA VAL A 29 17.75 0.36 2.79
C VAL A 29 17.96 1.32 3.98
N ASN A 30 19.18 1.49 4.51
CA ASN A 30 19.44 2.59 5.45
C ASN A 30 19.24 3.99 4.83
N LYS A 31 19.16 4.09 3.49
CA LYS A 31 18.74 5.31 2.76
C LYS A 31 17.26 5.32 2.37
N MET A 32 16.58 4.18 2.46
CA MET A 32 15.13 4.06 2.34
C MET A 32 14.50 4.59 3.63
N SER A 33 14.37 5.91 3.64
CA SER A 33 13.42 6.66 4.44
C SER A 33 12.18 5.82 4.76
N LYS A 34 12.11 5.28 5.99
CA LYS A 34 10.89 4.85 6.71
C LYS A 34 9.62 5.15 5.92
N ASN A 35 9.11 4.22 5.08
CA ASN A 35 7.92 4.36 4.20
C ASN A 35 7.21 5.72 4.32
N LYS A 36 7.84 6.79 3.79
CA LYS A 36 7.27 8.13 3.89
C LYS A 36 6.22 8.20 2.81
N LYS A 37 4.97 8.28 3.25
CA LYS A 37 3.84 8.59 2.37
C LYS A 37 4.12 9.91 1.67
N ARG A 38 3.68 10.01 0.43
CA ARG A 38 3.81 11.19 -0.42
C ARG A 38 2.48 11.47 -1.10
N LEU A 39 2.29 12.71 -1.55
CA LEU A 39 1.18 13.07 -2.42
C LEU A 39 1.55 12.75 -3.87
N GLY A 40 0.57 12.31 -4.65
CA GLY A 40 0.71 12.12 -6.09
C GLY A 40 1.54 10.90 -6.48
N HIS A 41 2.17 10.98 -7.66
CA HIS A 41 2.86 9.87 -8.30
C HIS A 41 4.04 9.33 -7.46
N LEU A 42 4.30 8.03 -7.58
CA LEU A 42 5.44 7.35 -6.95
C LEU A 42 6.61 7.24 -7.92
N PRO A 43 7.56 8.20 -7.95
CA PRO A 43 8.78 8.06 -8.74
C PRO A 43 9.67 6.95 -8.18
N GLY A 44 10.23 6.14 -9.09
CA GLY A 44 11.25 5.14 -8.80
C GLY A 44 10.80 4.09 -7.78
N CYS A 45 10.22 3.00 -8.26
CA CYS A 45 9.89 1.86 -7.40
C CYS A 45 10.86 0.69 -7.67
N TYR A 46 11.26 0.01 -6.60
CA TYR A 46 11.95 -1.26 -6.70
C TYR A 46 10.90 -2.37 -6.81
N LYS A 47 10.93 -3.13 -7.89
CA LYS A 47 10.08 -4.33 -8.04
C LYS A 47 10.85 -5.52 -7.50
N TYR A 48 10.24 -6.24 -6.56
CA TYR A 48 10.70 -7.55 -6.13
C TYR A 48 10.01 -8.59 -7.01
N PHE A 49 10.74 -9.18 -7.95
CA PHE A 49 10.23 -10.23 -8.81
C PHE A 49 11.22 -11.40 -8.79
N ASN A 50 10.75 -12.60 -8.46
CA ASN A 50 11.55 -13.83 -8.44
C ASN A 50 12.87 -13.77 -7.61
N GLY A 51 12.92 -12.94 -6.58
CA GLY A 51 14.11 -12.82 -5.71
C GLY A 51 15.14 -11.79 -6.17
N GLU A 52 14.89 -11.06 -7.25
CA GLU A 52 15.72 -9.95 -7.71
C GLU A 52 15.07 -8.59 -7.44
N ILE A 53 15.90 -7.60 -7.09
CA ILE A 53 15.50 -6.20 -6.92
C ILE A 53 15.71 -5.49 -8.26
N LEU A 54 14.63 -5.22 -8.98
CA LEU A 54 14.68 -4.43 -10.21
C LEU A 54 14.41 -2.95 -9.89
N PHE A 55 15.37 -2.06 -10.13
CA PHE A 55 15.12 -0.62 -10.06
C PHE A 55 14.37 -0.19 -11.32
N GLY A 56 13.08 0.14 -11.18
CA GLY A 56 12.22 0.50 -12.29
C GLY A 56 11.83 1.98 -12.31
N ALA A 57 11.30 2.42 -13.45
CA ALA A 57 10.38 3.54 -13.50
C ALA A 57 9.25 3.29 -12.48
N GLY A 58 8.73 4.35 -11.88
CA GLY A 58 7.74 4.29 -10.79
C GLY A 58 6.46 3.52 -11.08
N VAL A 59 5.47 3.63 -10.20
CA VAL A 59 4.14 3.03 -10.44
C VAL A 59 3.39 3.87 -11.49
N SER A 60 3.22 3.32 -12.69
CA SER A 60 2.49 3.98 -13.78
C SER A 60 0.97 3.83 -13.63
N VAL A 61 0.22 4.78 -14.20
CA VAL A 61 -1.24 4.65 -14.36
C VAL A 61 -1.55 3.40 -15.19
N GLY A 62 -2.56 2.62 -14.77
CA GLY A 62 -2.91 1.35 -15.40
C GLY A 62 -2.07 0.15 -14.96
N GLN A 63 -1.09 0.33 -14.05
CA GLN A 63 -0.34 -0.81 -13.49
C GLN A 63 -1.28 -1.73 -12.70
N GLN A 64 -1.23 -3.02 -13.05
CA GLN A 64 -1.98 -4.07 -12.38
C GLN A 64 -1.17 -4.64 -11.20
N PHE A 65 -1.87 -4.89 -10.09
CA PHE A 65 -1.34 -5.53 -8.90
C PHE A 65 -2.17 -6.79 -8.62
N PHE A 66 -1.51 -7.87 -8.22
CA PHE A 66 -2.19 -9.14 -7.94
C PHE A 66 -2.82 -9.18 -6.55
N SER A 67 -2.38 -8.30 -5.64
CA SER A 67 -2.87 -8.26 -4.27
C SER A 67 -2.66 -6.90 -3.60
N ARG A 68 -3.45 -6.63 -2.55
CA ARG A 68 -3.23 -5.50 -1.63
C ARG A 68 -1.85 -5.53 -0.98
N ALA A 69 -1.32 -6.73 -0.75
CA ALA A 69 0.02 -6.94 -0.22
C ALA A 69 1.11 -6.33 -1.11
N GLU A 70 0.98 -6.49 -2.43
CA GLU A 70 1.91 -5.93 -3.40
C GLU A 70 1.90 -4.39 -3.35
N MET A 71 0.70 -3.79 -3.30
CA MET A 71 0.54 -2.32 -3.18
C MET A 71 1.19 -1.76 -1.91
N VAL A 72 1.15 -2.52 -0.81
CA VAL A 72 1.82 -2.14 0.46
C VAL A 72 3.33 -2.25 0.34
N VAL A 73 3.85 -3.32 -0.26
CA VAL A 73 5.29 -3.53 -0.43
C VAL A 73 5.91 -2.46 -1.34
N VAL A 74 5.24 -2.07 -2.43
CA VAL A 74 5.74 -1.00 -3.32
C VAL A 74 5.53 0.41 -2.77
N GLY A 75 4.75 0.56 -1.68
CA GLY A 75 4.48 1.86 -1.07
C GLY A 75 3.38 2.67 -1.75
N LEU A 76 2.54 2.06 -2.60
CA LEU A 76 1.37 2.70 -3.21
C LEU A 76 0.23 2.91 -2.22
N HIS A 77 0.00 1.94 -1.34
CA HIS A 77 -1.04 2.02 -0.32
C HIS A 77 -0.54 1.34 0.96
N GLY A 78 -0.35 2.09 2.05
CA GLY A 78 0.29 1.59 3.27
C GLY A 78 -0.56 0.66 4.15
N ARG A 79 -1.83 0.43 3.80
CA ARG A 79 -2.75 -0.42 4.55
C ARG A 79 -3.24 -1.60 3.71
N TRP A 80 -3.16 -2.80 4.26
CA TRP A 80 -3.56 -4.02 3.57
C TRP A 80 -5.08 -4.33 3.65
N MET A 81 -5.78 -3.83 4.69
CA MET A 81 -7.25 -3.99 4.80
C MET A 81 -8.06 -2.72 4.56
N SER A 82 -7.65 -1.58 5.13
CA SER A 82 -8.43 -0.34 5.05
C SER A 82 -8.41 0.23 3.63
N GLY A 83 -9.54 0.78 3.20
CA GLY A 83 -9.69 1.42 1.89
C GLY A 83 -9.01 2.78 1.78
N ILE A 84 -8.71 3.44 2.91
CA ILE A 84 -8.15 4.80 2.93
C ILE A 84 -6.76 4.77 3.56
N ASP A 85 -5.76 5.24 2.82
CA ASP A 85 -4.43 5.53 3.36
C ASP A 85 -4.20 7.03 3.53
N TYR A 86 -3.67 7.42 4.70
CA TYR A 86 -3.47 8.83 5.04
C TYR A 86 -2.18 9.10 5.80
N MET A 87 -1.63 10.30 5.65
CA MET A 87 -0.57 10.84 6.50
C MET A 87 -1.14 11.29 7.84
N GLY A 88 -0.53 10.85 8.93
CA GLY A 88 -0.92 11.26 10.29
C GLY A 88 -0.23 12.54 10.76
N LYS A 89 -0.56 12.99 11.98
CA LYS A 89 -0.02 14.21 12.60
C LYS A 89 1.53 14.22 12.72
N SER A 90 2.18 13.07 12.65
CA SER A 90 3.65 12.96 12.65
C SER A 90 4.31 13.64 11.43
N TYR A 91 3.61 13.76 10.31
CA TYR A 91 4.11 14.41 9.10
C TYR A 91 4.15 15.93 9.22
N LYS A 92 3.34 16.52 10.12
CA LYS A 92 3.36 17.96 10.41
C LYS A 92 4.73 18.44 10.95
N LYS A 93 5.54 17.55 11.51
CA LYS A 93 6.88 17.89 12.02
C LYS A 93 7.97 17.89 10.93
N GLN A 94 7.65 17.47 9.70
CA GLN A 94 8.63 17.23 8.64
C GLN A 94 8.86 18.45 7.74
N GLY A 95 8.25 19.61 8.00
CA GLY A 95 8.49 20.85 7.25
C GLY A 95 7.73 20.92 5.92
N GLU A 96 7.88 19.88 5.11
CA GLU A 96 7.34 19.74 3.75
C GLU A 96 5.81 19.91 3.68
N TYR A 97 5.10 19.47 4.73
CA TYR A 97 3.63 19.46 4.77
C TYR A 97 3.04 20.40 5.83
N ASN A 98 3.80 21.41 6.30
CA ASN A 98 3.37 22.29 7.40
C ASN A 98 2.09 23.08 7.10
N ASN A 99 1.83 23.34 5.82
CA ASN A 99 0.69 24.12 5.36
C ASN A 99 -0.60 23.28 5.20
N TYR A 100 -0.52 21.95 5.41
CA TYR A 100 -1.66 21.06 5.32
C TYR A 100 -2.28 20.77 6.69
N THR A 101 -3.58 20.51 6.69
CA THR A 101 -4.29 19.98 7.86
C THR A 101 -4.22 18.46 7.86
N PHE A 102 -3.93 17.87 9.01
CA PHE A 102 -3.82 16.42 9.18
C PHE A 102 -4.99 15.86 10.00
N PRO A 103 -5.45 14.62 9.71
CA PRO A 103 -4.89 13.67 8.75
C PRO A 103 -5.16 14.04 7.28
N LEU A 104 -4.21 13.69 6.40
CA LEU A 104 -4.30 13.98 4.97
C LEU A 104 -4.31 12.69 4.16
N ALA A 105 -5.40 12.40 3.46
CA ALA A 105 -5.53 11.23 2.60
C ALA A 105 -4.53 11.28 1.44
N VAL A 106 -3.95 10.14 1.07
CA VAL A 106 -2.95 10.02 0.00
C VAL A 106 -3.28 8.97 -1.04
N ALA A 107 -4.03 7.94 -0.66
CA ALA A 107 -4.48 6.89 -1.56
C ALA A 107 -5.81 6.33 -1.05
N VAL A 108 -6.70 5.99 -1.97
CA VAL A 108 -7.94 5.27 -1.69
C VAL A 108 -8.02 4.02 -2.57
N VAL A 109 -8.73 3.01 -2.09
CA VAL A 109 -9.03 1.80 -2.87
C VAL A 109 -10.54 1.64 -2.94
N LEU A 110 -11.03 1.63 -4.17
CA LEU A 110 -12.38 1.25 -4.53
C LEU A 110 -12.39 -0.23 -4.87
N SER A 111 -13.10 -1.03 -4.07
CA SER A 111 -13.17 -2.49 -4.26
C SER A 111 -14.61 -3.02 -4.34
N GLY A 112 -15.61 -2.12 -4.36
CA GLY A 112 -17.03 -2.50 -4.35
C GLY A 112 -17.54 -3.04 -2.99
N ASN A 113 -16.81 -2.80 -1.89
CA ASN A 113 -17.18 -3.31 -0.56
C ASN A 113 -18.21 -2.46 0.18
N TYR A 114 -18.56 -1.31 -0.37
CA TYR A 114 -19.52 -0.36 0.17
C TYR A 114 -20.62 -0.21 -0.88
N GLU A 115 -21.85 -0.48 -0.49
CA GLU A 115 -23.03 -0.50 -1.38
C GLU A 115 -23.37 0.90 -1.90
N ASP A 116 -22.87 1.93 -1.22
CA ASP A 116 -23.03 3.36 -1.47
C ASP A 116 -21.95 3.97 -2.37
N ASN A 117 -21.02 3.16 -2.89
CA ASN A 117 -20.04 3.64 -3.87
C ASN A 117 -20.62 3.63 -5.29
N GLU A 118 -20.46 4.74 -6.01
CA GLU A 118 -20.78 4.87 -7.44
C GLU A 118 -19.49 5.15 -8.22
N ASP A 119 -19.26 4.44 -9.34
CA ASP A 119 -18.09 4.56 -10.21
C ASP A 119 -18.52 4.88 -11.64
N ASP A 120 -18.39 6.16 -12.00
CA ASP A 120 -18.70 6.72 -13.31
C ASP A 120 -17.41 7.05 -14.09
N MET A 121 -16.37 6.21 -13.94
CA MET A 121 -15.08 6.28 -14.64
C MET A 121 -14.22 7.51 -14.28
N GLU A 122 -14.66 8.71 -14.64
CA GLU A 122 -13.96 9.97 -14.35
C GLU A 122 -14.36 10.57 -13.01
N GLU A 123 -15.60 10.30 -12.58
CA GLU A 123 -16.14 10.71 -11.28
C GLU A 123 -16.41 9.48 -10.42
N VAL A 124 -16.13 9.62 -9.12
CA VAL A 124 -16.40 8.56 -8.16
C VAL A 124 -16.96 9.13 -6.86
N VAL A 125 -18.02 8.50 -6.37
CA VAL A 125 -18.56 8.75 -5.03
C VAL A 125 -17.94 7.73 -4.09
N TYR A 126 -17.03 8.20 -3.23
CA TYR A 126 -16.29 7.34 -2.31
C TYR A 126 -16.82 7.43 -0.87
N SER A 127 -17.28 6.30 -0.34
CA SER A 127 -17.80 6.21 1.02
C SER A 127 -16.67 6.11 2.05
N GLY A 128 -16.79 6.87 3.14
CA GLY A 128 -15.80 6.88 4.23
C GLY A 128 -15.71 5.54 4.96
N GLU A 129 -14.59 5.31 5.66
CA GLU A 129 -14.43 4.10 6.47
C GLU A 129 -15.19 4.18 7.81
N GLY A 130 -15.88 3.10 8.18
CA GLY A 130 -16.52 2.96 9.50
C GLY A 130 -17.92 2.34 9.42
N GLY A 131 -18.35 1.66 10.49
CA GLY A 131 -19.70 1.08 10.58
C GLY A 131 -20.02 -0.07 9.62
N ASN A 132 -19.10 -0.44 8.73
CA ASN A 132 -19.27 -1.58 7.82
C ASN A 132 -19.05 -2.90 8.56
N ASP A 133 -20.04 -3.79 8.49
CA ASP A 133 -19.98 -5.12 9.07
C ASP A 133 -19.28 -6.08 8.10
N ILE A 134 -17.97 -6.22 8.30
CA ILE A 134 -17.10 -7.11 7.51
C ILE A 134 -17.38 -8.60 7.73
N LEU A 135 -18.33 -8.97 8.59
CA LEU A 135 -18.73 -10.33 8.89
C LEU A 135 -20.20 -10.62 8.52
N ARG A 136 -20.89 -9.73 7.77
CA ARG A 136 -22.24 -10.03 7.28
C ARG A 136 -22.23 -11.32 6.44
N TYR A 137 -22.75 -12.38 7.03
CA TYR A 137 -23.16 -13.63 6.39
C TYR A 137 -24.68 -13.71 6.37
#